data_AF-A0A1D6KNT2-F1
#
_entry.id   AF-A0A1D6KNT2-F1
#
_cell.length_a   1.000
_cell.length_b   1.000
_cell.length_c   1.000
_cell.angle_alpha   90.00
_cell.angle_beta   90.00
_cell.angle_gamma   90.00
#
_symmetry.space_group_name_H-M   'P 1'
#
loop_
_entity.id
_entity.type
_entity.pdbx_description
1 polymer ?
#
loop_
_entity_poly.entity_id
_entity_poly.type
_entity_poly.pdbx_seq_one_letter_code
_entity_poly.pdbx_strand_id
1 'polypeptide(L)'
;MPLIYPYEPWRFKHDRHHAKTNMLIEDTAWQPVWQKEIESSPFLRKAIIFGYGPIRPWMSIAHWLIWHFDLKKFRPNEVPRVKISLACVFAFMAIGWPLIILKSGLAGWFKFWFMPWMVYHFWMSTFTMVHHTAPHIPFKSSEEWNAAQAQLNGTVHCNYPQWIEILCHDINVHVPHHISPRIPSYNLRAAYDSIKQNWGKYVNEANWNWRLMKTILTRCHVYDKERYYVPFDELAPQESQPIKFLRKFMPDYA
;
A
#
# COMPACT_ATOMS: atom_id res chain seq x y z
N MET A 1 -0.78 17.25 8.15
CA MET A 1 -1.59 18.44 7.81
C MET A 1 -1.64 18.67 6.30
N PRO A 2 -0.54 19.04 5.59
CA PRO A 2 -0.59 19.32 4.16
C PRO A 2 -0.99 18.13 3.28
N LEU A 3 -0.63 16.90 3.69
CA LEU A 3 -1.04 15.67 3.01
C LEU A 3 -2.50 15.28 3.23
N ILE A 4 -3.25 16.00 4.09
CA ILE A 4 -4.62 15.67 4.51
C ILE A 4 -4.71 14.24 5.07
N TYR A 5 -3.60 13.72 5.58
CA TYR A 5 -3.55 12.43 6.24
C TYR A 5 -3.78 12.63 7.74
N PRO A 6 -4.91 12.14 8.31
CA PRO A 6 -5.15 12.25 9.74
C PRO A 6 -4.26 11.25 10.48
N TYR A 7 -3.36 11.78 11.31
CA TYR A 7 -2.32 11.03 12.01
C TYR A 7 -2.86 9.88 12.87
N GLU A 8 -3.88 10.11 13.70
CA GLU A 8 -4.39 9.07 14.61
C GLU A 8 -5.04 7.90 13.86
N PRO A 9 -5.93 8.14 12.87
CA PRO A 9 -6.37 7.10 11.95
C PRO A 9 -5.23 6.30 11.33
N TRP A 10 -4.22 6.98 10.77
CA TRP A 10 -3.09 6.31 10.14
C TRP A 10 -2.32 5.46 11.13
N ARG A 11 -2.01 6.01 12.31
CA ARG A 11 -1.27 5.32 13.37
C ARG A 11 -1.97 4.04 13.80
N PHE A 12 -3.26 4.10 14.13
CA PHE A 12 -4.01 2.91 14.56
C PHE A 12 -4.12 1.84 13.46
N LYS A 13 -4.28 2.24 12.20
CA LYS A 13 -4.35 1.31 11.07
C LYS A 13 -3.00 0.70 10.76
N HIS A 14 -1.96 1.52 10.71
CA HIS A 14 -0.59 1.07 10.52
C HIS A 14 -0.14 0.12 11.65
N ASP A 15 -0.46 0.42 12.91
CA ASP A 15 -0.20 -0.46 14.04
C ASP A 15 -0.94 -1.81 13.90
N ARG A 16 -2.20 -1.79 13.43
CA ARG A 16 -2.96 -3.02 13.16
C ARG A 16 -2.35 -3.83 12.02
N HIS A 17 -1.94 -3.17 10.94
CA HIS A 17 -1.23 -3.79 9.83
C HIS A 17 0.02 -4.50 10.32
N HIS A 18 0.91 -3.81 11.06
CA HIS A 18 2.09 -4.43 11.66
C HIS A 18 1.78 -5.57 12.61
N ALA A 19 0.67 -5.52 13.35
CA ALA A 19 0.28 -6.62 14.23
C ALA A 19 -0.30 -7.83 13.47
N LYS A 20 -0.77 -7.64 12.23
CA LYS A 20 -1.63 -8.58 11.49
C LYS A 20 -1.21 -8.73 10.02
N THR A 21 0.06 -8.48 9.70
CA THR A 21 0.60 -8.53 8.34
C THR A 21 0.14 -9.79 7.62
N ASN A 22 -0.49 -9.63 6.47
CA ASN A 22 -1.02 -10.67 5.60
C ASN A 22 -2.07 -11.61 6.25
N MET A 23 -2.67 -11.23 7.37
CA MET A 23 -3.84 -11.93 7.91
C MET A 23 -5.09 -11.42 7.21
N LEU A 24 -5.80 -12.31 6.51
CA LEU A 24 -7.05 -11.97 5.82
C LEU A 24 -8.03 -11.31 6.80
N ILE A 25 -8.77 -10.31 6.31
CA ILE A 25 -9.78 -9.54 7.05
C ILE A 25 -9.17 -8.60 8.12
N GLU A 26 -8.18 -9.06 8.87
CA GLU A 26 -7.58 -8.34 10.00
C GLU A 26 -6.51 -7.33 9.57
N ASP A 27 -5.71 -7.64 8.55
CA ASP A 27 -4.77 -6.71 7.97
C ASP A 27 -5.52 -5.53 7.33
N THR A 28 -5.02 -4.32 7.48
CA THR A 28 -5.61 -3.14 6.86
C THR A 28 -4.94 -2.75 5.55
N ALA A 29 -3.76 -3.30 5.20
CA ALA A 29 -3.02 -2.91 4.01
C ALA A 29 -3.21 -3.89 2.84
N TRP A 30 -3.55 -3.35 1.66
CA TRP A 30 -3.42 -3.99 0.33
C TRP A 30 -3.82 -5.48 0.21
N GLN A 31 -4.90 -5.88 0.88
CA GLN A 31 -5.45 -7.22 0.68
C GLN A 31 -5.80 -7.45 -0.80
N PRO A 32 -5.61 -8.67 -1.32
CA PRO A 32 -6.12 -9.04 -2.62
C PRO A 32 -7.64 -8.88 -2.66
N VAL A 33 -8.16 -8.63 -3.85
CA VAL A 33 -9.60 -8.47 -4.07
C VAL A 33 -10.30 -9.80 -3.81
N TRP A 34 -11.46 -9.78 -3.16
CA TRP A 34 -12.25 -10.99 -3.00
C TRP A 34 -13.01 -11.33 -4.28
N GLN A 35 -13.07 -12.61 -4.63
CA GLN A 35 -13.80 -13.08 -5.80
C GLN A 35 -15.27 -12.60 -5.82
N LYS A 36 -15.94 -12.61 -4.65
CA LYS A 36 -17.31 -12.09 -4.50
C LYS A 36 -17.47 -10.62 -4.90
N GLU A 37 -16.43 -9.79 -4.74
CA GLU A 37 -16.48 -8.37 -5.13
C GLU A 37 -16.49 -8.23 -6.65
N ILE A 38 -15.70 -9.06 -7.33
CA ILE A 38 -15.65 -9.16 -8.79
C ILE A 38 -16.94 -9.76 -9.36
N GLU A 39 -17.60 -10.66 -8.66
CA GLU A 39 -18.84 -11.30 -9.11
C GLU A 39 -20.09 -10.45 -8.84
N SER A 40 -20.01 -9.50 -7.89
CA SER A 40 -21.17 -8.75 -7.42
C SER A 40 -21.88 -7.90 -8.50
N SER A 41 -21.13 -7.20 -9.36
CA SER A 41 -21.71 -6.46 -10.49
C SER A 41 -20.68 -6.18 -11.58
N PRO A 42 -21.11 -6.09 -12.87
CA PRO A 42 -20.20 -5.74 -13.96
C PRO A 42 -19.58 -4.35 -13.82
N PHE A 43 -20.30 -3.38 -13.25
CA PHE A 43 -19.78 -2.03 -13.04
C PHE A 43 -18.66 -2.04 -12.00
N LEU A 44 -18.88 -2.64 -10.83
CA LEU A 44 -17.88 -2.72 -9.77
C LEU A 44 -16.64 -3.51 -10.24
N ARG A 45 -16.85 -4.63 -10.94
CA ARG A 45 -15.77 -5.41 -11.53
C ARG A 45 -14.88 -4.58 -12.45
N LYS A 46 -15.47 -3.84 -13.41
CA LYS A 46 -14.71 -2.96 -14.31
C LYS A 46 -13.94 -1.88 -13.55
N ALA A 47 -14.56 -1.26 -12.54
CA ALA A 47 -13.92 -0.25 -11.71
C ALA A 47 -12.73 -0.83 -10.93
N ILE A 48 -12.88 -2.03 -10.34
CA ILE A 48 -11.80 -2.71 -9.63
C ILE A 48 -10.66 -3.09 -10.58
N ILE A 49 -10.97 -3.67 -11.75
CA ILE A 49 -9.95 -4.03 -12.76
C ILE A 49 -9.15 -2.81 -13.19
N PHE A 50 -9.82 -1.68 -13.44
CA PHE A 50 -9.14 -0.44 -13.80
C PHE A 50 -8.31 0.15 -12.65
N GLY A 51 -8.86 0.10 -11.43
CA GLY A 51 -8.22 0.58 -10.20
C GLY A 51 -6.97 -0.24 -9.83
N TYR A 52 -7.07 -1.56 -9.80
CA TYR A 52 -5.97 -2.47 -9.44
C TYR A 52 -5.03 -2.81 -10.61
N GLY A 53 -5.36 -2.38 -11.83
CA GLY A 53 -4.47 -2.39 -12.98
C GLY A 53 -3.73 -1.05 -13.13
N PRO A 54 -4.03 -0.24 -14.17
CA PRO A 54 -3.22 0.94 -14.52
C PRO A 54 -3.20 2.03 -13.44
N ILE A 55 -4.24 2.13 -12.61
CA ILE A 55 -4.37 3.18 -11.59
C ILE A 55 -3.85 2.72 -10.22
N ARG A 56 -3.35 1.49 -10.08
CA ARG A 56 -2.90 0.94 -8.79
C ARG A 56 -1.85 1.82 -8.09
N PRO A 57 -0.90 2.45 -8.82
CA PRO A 57 0.01 3.42 -8.21
C PRO A 57 -0.65 4.64 -7.56
N TRP A 58 -1.96 4.88 -7.71
CA TRP A 58 -2.67 5.95 -6.98
C TRP A 58 -3.80 5.43 -6.09
N MET A 59 -3.99 4.11 -5.99
CA MET A 59 -5.08 3.52 -5.19
C MET A 59 -4.96 3.77 -3.68
N SER A 60 -3.82 4.27 -3.21
CA SER A 60 -3.67 4.79 -1.85
C SER A 60 -4.61 5.98 -1.57
N ILE A 61 -5.13 6.68 -2.58
CA ILE A 61 -6.17 7.72 -2.44
C ILE A 61 -7.48 7.09 -1.99
N ALA A 62 -7.95 6.04 -2.67
CA ALA A 62 -9.16 5.33 -2.30
C ALA A 62 -8.99 4.68 -0.91
N HIS A 63 -7.84 4.05 -0.67
CA HIS A 63 -7.50 3.48 0.63
C HIS A 63 -7.53 4.55 1.74
N TRP A 64 -6.89 5.71 1.50
CA TRP A 64 -6.86 6.84 2.43
C TRP A 64 -8.28 7.29 2.79
N LEU A 65 -9.13 7.56 1.80
CA LEU A 65 -10.51 8.00 2.03
C LEU A 65 -11.32 6.96 2.81
N ILE A 66 -11.28 5.69 2.38
CA ILE A 66 -12.08 4.60 2.95
C ILE A 66 -11.67 4.30 4.39
N TRP A 67 -10.37 4.29 4.69
CA TRP A 67 -9.88 3.79 5.97
C TRP A 67 -9.68 4.85 7.04
N HIS A 68 -9.54 6.13 6.67
CA HIS A 68 -9.08 7.16 7.60
C HIS A 68 -10.17 8.14 8.05
N PHE A 69 -11.30 8.21 7.36
CA PHE A 69 -12.37 9.18 7.64
C PHE A 69 -13.66 8.54 8.19
N ASP A 70 -13.75 7.21 8.24
CA ASP A 70 -14.90 6.49 8.79
C ASP A 70 -14.67 6.12 10.26
N LEU A 71 -15.35 6.84 11.16
CA LEU A 71 -15.27 6.61 12.62
C LEU A 71 -15.67 5.19 13.04
N LYS A 72 -16.50 4.49 12.24
CA LYS A 72 -16.94 3.12 12.54
C LYS A 72 -15.81 2.10 12.46
N LYS A 73 -14.67 2.47 11.86
CA LYS A 73 -13.50 1.59 11.70
C LYS A 73 -12.53 1.63 12.88
N PHE A 74 -12.85 2.38 13.94
CA PHE A 74 -12.01 2.57 15.11
C PHE A 74 -12.72 2.07 16.37
N ARG A 75 -11.93 1.62 17.35
CA ARG A 75 -12.45 1.16 18.64
C ARG A 75 -13.03 2.35 19.43
N PRO A 76 -14.02 2.14 20.31
CA PRO A 76 -14.64 3.24 21.07
C PRO A 76 -13.65 4.12 21.83
N ASN A 77 -12.58 3.54 22.37
CA ASN A 77 -11.53 4.26 23.09
C ASN A 77 -10.55 5.04 22.18
N GLU A 78 -10.50 4.74 20.88
CA GLU A 78 -9.67 5.44 19.89
C GLU A 78 -10.38 6.67 19.30
N VAL A 79 -11.71 6.62 19.21
CA VAL A 79 -12.55 7.63 18.56
C VAL A 79 -12.27 9.06 19.04
N PRO A 80 -12.06 9.37 20.34
CA PRO A 80 -11.74 10.72 20.76
C PRO A 80 -10.46 11.27 20.10
N ARG A 81 -9.41 10.47 20.03
CA ARG A 81 -8.13 10.86 19.39
C ARG A 81 -8.29 11.01 17.88
N VAL A 82 -9.05 10.10 17.26
CA VAL A 82 -9.38 10.19 15.83
C VAL A 82 -10.12 11.49 15.50
N LYS A 83 -11.13 11.88 16.30
CA LYS A 83 -11.87 13.12 16.11
C LYS A 83 -10.97 14.35 16.17
N ILE A 84 -10.03 14.40 17.11
CA ILE A 84 -9.04 15.50 17.19
C ILE A 84 -8.20 15.55 15.91
N SER A 85 -7.67 14.40 15.47
CA SER A 85 -6.84 14.34 14.28
C SER A 85 -7.58 14.77 13.01
N LEU A 86 -8.84 14.35 12.86
CA LEU A 86 -9.72 14.79 11.77
C LEU A 86 -10.02 16.29 11.86
N ALA A 87 -10.31 16.82 13.05
CA ALA A 87 -10.53 18.24 13.25
C ALA A 87 -9.32 19.07 12.81
N CYS A 88 -8.10 18.66 13.14
CA CYS A 88 -6.88 19.33 12.66
C CYS A 88 -6.76 19.31 11.13
N VAL A 89 -7.08 18.18 10.50
CA VAL A 89 -7.06 18.06 9.02
C VAL A 89 -8.11 18.97 8.38
N PHE A 90 -9.35 18.97 8.88
CA PHE A 90 -10.40 19.84 8.35
C PHE A 90 -10.12 21.32 8.63
N ALA A 91 -9.51 21.66 9.78
CA ALA A 91 -9.06 23.02 10.05
C ALA A 91 -7.98 23.46 9.05
N PHE A 92 -7.02 22.59 8.72
CA PHE A 92 -6.05 22.89 7.65
C PHE A 92 -6.73 23.08 6.30
N MET A 93 -7.72 22.27 5.94
CA MET A 93 -8.47 22.46 4.69
C MET A 93 -9.22 23.79 4.68
N ALA A 94 -9.90 24.14 5.78
CA ALA A 94 -10.71 25.34 5.90
C ALA A 94 -9.88 26.64 5.90
N ILE A 95 -8.62 26.58 6.34
CA ILE A 95 -7.75 27.76 6.47
C ILE A 95 -6.66 27.75 5.38
N GLY A 96 -5.90 26.66 5.29
CA GLY A 96 -4.75 26.52 4.42
C GLY A 96 -5.10 26.58 2.94
N TRP A 97 -6.14 25.86 2.48
CA TRP A 97 -6.51 25.90 1.06
C TRP A 97 -6.98 27.29 0.61
N PRO A 98 -7.89 28.00 1.31
CA PRO A 98 -8.23 29.37 0.96
C PRO A 98 -7.02 30.30 0.97
N LEU A 99 -6.11 30.20 1.94
CA LEU A 99 -4.91 31.04 1.98
C LEU A 99 -4.00 30.80 0.76
N ILE A 100 -3.80 29.54 0.36
CA ILE A 100 -3.04 29.21 -0.85
C ILE A 100 -3.72 29.83 -2.07
N ILE A 101 -5.04 29.67 -2.21
CA ILE A 101 -5.81 30.22 -3.34
C ILE A 101 -5.76 31.75 -3.35
N LEU A 102 -5.92 32.41 -2.21
CA LEU A 102 -5.87 33.87 -2.10
C LEU A 102 -4.51 34.44 -2.47
N LYS A 103 -3.42 33.72 -2.18
CA LYS A 103 -2.05 34.18 -2.44
C LYS A 103 -1.51 33.81 -3.82
N SER A 104 -1.98 32.69 -4.39
CA SER A 104 -1.36 32.10 -5.59
C SER A 104 -2.37 31.66 -6.65
N GLY A 105 -3.66 31.95 -6.43
CA GLY A 105 -4.76 31.53 -7.29
C GLY A 105 -5.01 30.02 -7.25
N LEU A 106 -6.00 29.58 -8.04
CA LEU A 106 -6.29 28.15 -8.23
C LEU A 106 -5.10 27.40 -8.83
N ALA A 107 -4.33 28.05 -9.72
CA ALA A 107 -3.12 27.49 -10.29
C ALA A 107 -2.06 27.19 -9.21
N GLY A 108 -1.93 28.06 -8.21
CA GLY A 108 -1.03 27.84 -7.09
C GLY A 108 -1.51 26.75 -6.15
N TRP A 109 -2.82 26.65 -5.87
CA TRP A 109 -3.37 25.49 -5.13
C TRP A 109 -3.07 24.17 -5.85
N PHE A 110 -3.24 24.13 -7.16
CA PHE A 110 -2.93 22.94 -7.95
C PHE A 110 -1.43 22.59 -7.87
N LYS A 111 -0.55 23.58 -8.09
CA LYS A 111 0.91 23.37 -8.12
C LYS A 111 1.51 23.05 -6.74
N PHE A 112 1.08 23.74 -5.69
CA PHE A 112 1.72 23.70 -4.38
C PHE A 112 1.04 22.76 -3.39
N TRP A 113 -0.21 22.34 -3.65
CA TRP A 113 -0.89 21.36 -2.82
C TRP A 113 -1.24 20.08 -3.59
N PHE A 114 -2.03 20.18 -4.67
CA PHE A 114 -2.57 19.00 -5.34
C PHE A 114 -1.49 18.14 -6.00
N MET A 115 -0.55 18.74 -6.73
CA MET A 115 0.51 18.00 -7.40
C MET A 115 1.45 17.27 -6.42
N PRO A 116 1.99 17.91 -5.36
CA PRO A 116 2.74 17.20 -4.32
C PRO A 116 1.94 16.08 -3.66
N TRP A 117 0.65 16.30 -3.41
CA TRP A 117 -0.24 15.29 -2.84
C TRP A 117 -0.41 14.07 -3.78
N MET A 118 -0.58 14.31 -5.09
CA MET A 118 -0.62 13.24 -6.11
C MET A 118 0.69 12.47 -6.20
N VAL A 119 1.83 13.15 -6.12
CA VAL A 119 3.16 12.53 -6.12
C VAL A 119 3.35 11.67 -4.86
N TYR A 120 2.94 12.18 -3.69
CA TYR A 120 2.97 11.39 -2.45
C TYR A 120 2.16 10.10 -2.58
N HIS A 121 0.93 10.19 -3.07
CA HIS A 121 0.09 9.00 -3.27
C HIS A 121 0.66 8.02 -4.28
N PHE A 122 1.31 8.52 -5.34
CA PHE A 122 2.06 7.71 -6.30
C PHE A 122 3.14 6.86 -5.63
N TRP A 123 4.02 7.51 -4.87
CA TRP A 123 5.12 6.85 -4.16
C TRP A 123 4.61 5.90 -3.08
N MET A 124 3.64 6.34 -2.28
CA MET A 124 3.06 5.56 -1.19
C MET A 124 2.48 4.23 -1.69
N SER A 125 1.64 4.29 -2.72
CA SER A 125 1.09 3.09 -3.38
C SER A 125 2.17 2.21 -4.00
N THR A 126 3.14 2.81 -4.69
CA THR A 126 4.20 2.06 -5.37
C THR A 126 5.04 1.28 -4.37
N PHE A 127 5.52 1.91 -3.29
CA PHE A 127 6.31 1.24 -2.27
C PHE A 127 5.52 0.16 -1.54
N THR A 128 4.31 0.48 -1.08
CA THR A 128 3.50 -0.52 -0.39
C THR A 128 3.18 -1.72 -1.28
N MET A 129 2.87 -1.49 -2.55
CA MET A 129 2.64 -2.57 -3.49
C MET A 129 3.89 -3.44 -3.68
N VAL A 130 5.06 -2.83 -3.84
CA VAL A 130 6.33 -3.57 -3.99
C VAL A 130 6.68 -4.37 -2.73
N HIS A 131 6.44 -3.81 -1.55
CA HIS A 131 6.80 -4.47 -0.28
C HIS A 131 5.76 -5.50 0.19
N HIS A 132 4.49 -5.37 -0.19
CA HIS A 132 3.39 -6.22 0.30
C HIS A 132 2.74 -7.09 -0.76
N THR A 133 3.21 -7.05 -2.00
CA THR A 133 2.60 -7.86 -3.06
C THR A 133 3.67 -8.57 -3.87
N ALA A 134 3.69 -9.90 -3.76
CA ALA A 134 4.48 -10.76 -4.62
C ALA A 134 3.74 -12.09 -4.86
N PRO A 135 3.92 -12.76 -6.00
CA PRO A 135 3.18 -13.98 -6.33
C PRO A 135 3.35 -15.13 -5.33
N HIS A 136 4.46 -15.16 -4.57
CA HIS A 136 4.79 -16.20 -3.60
C HIS A 136 4.46 -15.81 -2.15
N ILE A 137 3.96 -14.58 -1.91
CA ILE A 137 3.63 -14.10 -0.56
C ILE A 137 2.12 -14.24 -0.34
N PRO A 138 1.68 -15.18 0.52
CA PRO A 138 0.27 -15.45 0.74
C PRO A 138 -0.35 -14.48 1.75
N PHE A 139 -1.66 -14.26 1.58
CA PHE A 139 -2.53 -13.89 2.68
C PHE A 139 -3.13 -15.15 3.29
N LYS A 140 -3.21 -15.23 4.62
CA LYS A 140 -3.67 -16.43 5.35
C LYS A 140 -4.88 -16.13 6.23
N SER A 141 -5.74 -17.13 6.44
CA SER A 141 -6.84 -17.02 7.41
C SER A 141 -6.29 -17.00 8.86
N SER A 142 -7.13 -16.64 9.83
CA SER A 142 -6.76 -16.61 11.24
C SER A 142 -6.14 -17.90 11.75
N GLU A 143 -6.65 -19.04 11.28
CA GLU A 143 -6.30 -20.38 11.74
C GLU A 143 -4.94 -20.83 11.19
N GLU A 144 -4.60 -20.39 9.99
CA GLU A 144 -3.34 -20.74 9.29
C GLU A 144 -2.24 -19.67 9.49
N TRP A 145 -2.60 -18.53 10.09
CA TRP A 145 -1.71 -17.39 10.27
C TRP A 145 -0.77 -17.58 11.46
N ASN A 146 0.52 -17.32 11.23
CA ASN A 146 1.55 -17.32 12.27
C ASN A 146 2.25 -15.97 12.27
N ALA A 147 2.24 -15.30 13.43
CA ALA A 147 2.80 -13.95 13.57
C ALA A 147 4.27 -13.88 13.18
N ALA A 148 5.10 -14.77 13.70
CA ALA A 148 6.54 -14.74 13.46
C ALA A 148 6.88 -14.96 11.98
N GLN A 149 6.22 -15.93 11.33
CA GLN A 149 6.38 -16.14 9.90
C GLN A 149 5.94 -14.91 9.12
N ALA A 150 4.75 -14.37 9.39
CA ALA A 150 4.22 -13.22 8.68
C ALA A 150 5.11 -11.97 8.77
N GLN A 151 5.72 -11.69 9.92
CA GLN A 151 6.65 -10.55 10.04
C GLN A 151 7.96 -10.78 9.28
N LEU A 152 8.45 -12.03 9.25
CA LEU A 152 9.74 -12.35 8.66
C LEU A 152 9.68 -12.54 7.13
N ASN A 153 8.57 -13.09 6.63
CA ASN A 153 8.41 -13.50 5.23
C ASN A 153 7.14 -12.97 4.55
N GLY A 154 6.33 -12.17 5.24
CA GLY A 154 5.11 -11.58 4.67
C GLY A 154 5.38 -10.34 3.83
N THR A 155 6.63 -9.86 3.78
CA THR A 155 7.01 -8.69 3.00
C THR A 155 8.29 -8.89 2.20
N VAL A 156 8.56 -7.97 1.28
CA VAL A 156 9.73 -7.96 0.41
C VAL A 156 10.66 -6.82 0.79
N HIS A 157 11.94 -7.13 1.03
CA HIS A 157 13.02 -6.15 0.99
C HIS A 157 13.37 -5.88 -0.49
N CYS A 158 13.17 -4.66 -0.98
CA CYS A 158 13.34 -4.35 -2.41
C CYS A 158 14.37 -3.24 -2.63
N ASN A 159 15.55 -3.57 -3.16
CA ASN A 159 16.59 -2.58 -3.43
C ASN A 159 16.13 -1.57 -4.50
N TYR A 160 16.41 -0.30 -4.24
CA TYR A 160 16.17 0.81 -5.14
C TYR A 160 17.48 1.53 -5.50
N PRO A 161 17.49 2.38 -6.54
CA PRO A 161 18.54 3.37 -6.69
C PRO A 161 18.79 4.14 -5.38
N GLN A 162 20.05 4.29 -4.99
CA GLN A 162 20.44 4.82 -3.67
C GLN A 162 19.80 6.18 -3.33
N TRP A 163 19.60 7.05 -4.32
CA TRP A 163 18.96 8.35 -4.10
C TRP A 163 17.49 8.22 -3.67
N ILE A 164 16.78 7.17 -4.11
CA ILE A 164 15.41 6.86 -3.66
C ILE A 164 15.45 6.37 -2.22
N GLU A 165 16.38 5.47 -1.90
CA GLU A 165 16.53 4.93 -0.54
C GLU A 165 16.80 6.06 0.45
N ILE A 166 17.71 6.98 0.12
CA ILE A 166 18.00 8.17 0.94
C ILE A 166 16.77 9.07 1.06
N LEU A 167 16.13 9.44 -0.06
CA LEU A 167 14.94 10.32 -0.07
C LEU A 167 13.80 9.75 0.78
N CYS A 168 13.65 8.43 0.76
CA CYS A 168 12.58 7.71 1.42
C CYS A 168 13.01 7.06 2.74
N HIS A 169 14.15 7.48 3.31
CA HIS A 169 14.62 7.04 4.63
C HIS A 169 14.71 5.51 4.77
N ASP A 170 15.31 4.85 3.80
CA ASP A 170 15.50 3.40 3.74
C ASP A 170 14.19 2.59 3.85
N ILE A 171 13.10 3.13 3.26
CA ILE A 171 11.79 2.45 3.21
C ILE A 171 11.86 1.04 2.59
N ASN A 172 12.85 0.78 1.73
CA ASN A 172 13.10 -0.54 1.16
C ASN A 172 13.47 -1.60 2.19
N VAL A 173 14.05 -1.19 3.32
CA VAL A 173 14.52 -2.07 4.38
C VAL A 173 13.34 -2.47 5.28
N HIS A 174 12.39 -3.16 4.66
CA HIS A 174 11.02 -3.23 5.15
C HIS A 174 10.76 -4.37 6.14
N VAL A 175 11.52 -5.45 6.07
CA VAL A 175 11.41 -6.58 7.01
C VAL A 175 11.64 -6.18 8.47
N PRO A 176 12.75 -5.49 8.85
CA PRO A 176 12.92 -5.03 10.23
C PRO A 176 11.86 -4.00 10.65
N HIS A 177 11.34 -3.20 9.72
CA HIS A 177 10.22 -2.29 9.99
C HIS A 177 8.96 -3.04 10.42
N HIS A 178 8.71 -4.22 9.85
CA HIS A 178 7.61 -5.12 10.26
C HIS A 178 7.86 -5.83 11.58
N ILE A 179 9.08 -6.37 11.75
CA ILE A 179 9.45 -7.08 12.99
C ILE A 179 9.45 -6.14 14.20
N SER A 180 9.95 -4.92 14.04
CA SER A 180 9.98 -3.91 15.09
C SER A 180 9.90 -2.50 14.51
N PRO A 181 8.70 -1.92 14.39
CA PRO A 181 8.49 -0.56 13.90
C PRO A 181 9.14 0.54 14.75
N ARG A 182 9.72 0.18 15.91
CA ARG A 182 10.44 1.09 16.80
C ARG A 182 11.90 1.29 16.39
N ILE A 183 12.44 0.45 15.51
CA ILE A 183 13.80 0.61 14.99
C ILE A 183 13.81 1.88 14.12
N PRO A 184 14.66 2.87 14.44
CA PRO A 184 14.74 4.08 13.63
C PRO A 184 15.34 3.77 12.25
N SER A 185 14.96 4.55 11.24
CA SER A 185 15.36 4.32 9.83
C SER A 185 16.87 4.16 9.64
N TYR A 186 17.68 4.97 10.32
CA TYR A 186 19.15 4.92 10.25
C TYR A 186 19.77 3.64 10.82
N ASN A 187 19.00 2.81 11.53
CA ASN A 187 19.43 1.49 12.03
C ASN A 187 18.83 0.32 11.24
N LEU A 188 17.95 0.58 10.25
CA LEU A 188 17.25 -0.51 9.54
C LEU A 188 18.22 -1.43 8.81
N ARG A 189 19.28 -0.90 8.18
CA ARG A 189 20.27 -1.71 7.47
C ARG A 189 21.01 -2.67 8.40
N ALA A 190 21.51 -2.18 9.53
CA ALA A 190 22.17 -3.03 10.53
C ALA A 190 21.21 -4.09 11.10
N ALA A 191 19.94 -3.75 11.32
CA ALA A 191 18.93 -4.71 11.74
C ALA A 191 18.67 -5.77 10.66
N TYR A 192 18.60 -5.36 9.39
CA TYR A 192 18.40 -6.24 8.26
C TYR A 192 19.58 -7.21 8.06
N ASP A 193 20.82 -6.74 8.18
CA ASP A 193 22.01 -7.58 8.08
C ASP A 193 22.00 -8.69 9.16
N SER A 194 21.63 -8.34 10.40
CA SER A 194 21.44 -9.30 11.48
C SER A 194 20.33 -10.31 11.15
N ILE A 195 19.19 -9.85 10.63
CA ILE A 195 18.09 -10.74 10.23
C ILE A 195 18.55 -11.69 9.12
N LYS A 196 19.27 -11.17 8.12
CA LYS A 196 19.76 -11.95 6.98
C LYS A 196 20.76 -13.01 7.41
N GLN A 197 21.68 -12.68 8.31
CA GLN A 197 22.66 -13.63 8.84
C GLN A 197 22.01 -14.81 9.57
N ASN A 198 20.95 -14.55 10.34
CA ASN A 198 20.33 -15.56 11.21
C ASN A 198 19.14 -16.29 10.56
N TRP A 199 18.40 -15.60 9.68
CA TRP A 199 17.13 -16.06 9.12
C TRP A 199 16.95 -15.79 7.62
N GLY A 200 18.02 -15.45 6.89
CA GLY A 200 17.94 -15.04 5.48
C GLY A 200 17.18 -16.00 4.55
N LYS A 201 17.16 -17.31 4.86
CA LYS A 201 16.40 -18.32 4.08
C LYS A 201 14.87 -18.12 4.09
N TYR A 202 14.36 -17.32 5.02
CA TYR A 202 12.93 -17.00 5.14
C TYR A 202 12.57 -15.62 4.59
N VAL A 203 13.57 -14.79 4.30
CA VAL A 203 13.36 -13.40 3.87
C VAL A 203 13.16 -13.34 2.37
N ASN A 204 12.27 -12.47 1.89
CA ASN A 204 12.10 -12.22 0.46
C ASN A 204 12.87 -10.98 0.05
N GLU A 205 13.74 -11.12 -0.95
CA GLU A 205 14.53 -10.04 -1.53
C GLU A 205 14.16 -9.83 -3.00
N ALA A 206 14.15 -8.56 -3.42
CA ALA A 206 14.01 -8.19 -4.82
C ALA A 206 14.92 -6.99 -5.15
N ASN A 207 15.20 -6.82 -6.43
CA ASN A 207 15.67 -5.55 -6.97
C ASN A 207 14.52 -4.93 -7.76
N TRP A 208 14.28 -3.65 -7.57
CA TRP A 208 13.22 -2.98 -8.32
C TRP A 208 13.53 -2.96 -9.81
N ASN A 209 12.54 -3.34 -10.61
CA ASN A 209 12.57 -3.26 -12.06
C ASN A 209 11.17 -3.32 -12.67
N TRP A 210 11.09 -3.06 -13.97
CA TRP A 210 9.82 -3.04 -14.69
C TRP A 210 9.15 -4.41 -14.76
N ARG A 211 9.91 -5.51 -14.81
CA ARG A 211 9.37 -6.87 -14.75
C ARG A 211 8.65 -7.16 -13.42
N LEU A 212 9.19 -6.72 -12.29
CA LEU A 212 8.56 -6.81 -10.98
C LEU A 212 7.24 -6.04 -10.98
N MET A 213 7.27 -4.78 -11.39
CA MET A 213 6.08 -3.94 -11.47
C MET A 213 5.01 -4.55 -12.38
N LYS A 214 5.40 -5.04 -13.56
CA LYS A 214 4.51 -5.73 -14.50
C LYS A 214 3.88 -6.96 -13.86
N THR A 215 4.66 -7.75 -13.14
CA THR A 215 4.17 -8.93 -12.43
C THR A 215 3.10 -8.56 -11.40
N ILE A 216 3.36 -7.56 -10.56
CA ILE A 216 2.41 -7.15 -9.53
C ILE A 216 1.11 -6.60 -10.15
N LEU A 217 1.23 -5.73 -11.16
CA LEU A 217 0.10 -5.07 -11.83
C LEU A 217 -0.70 -6.00 -12.76
N THR A 218 -0.21 -7.20 -13.06
CA THR A 218 -0.88 -8.10 -14.00
C THR A 218 -1.19 -9.47 -13.43
N ARG A 219 -0.58 -9.89 -12.32
CA ARG A 219 -0.80 -11.23 -11.73
C ARG A 219 -1.43 -11.19 -10.34
N CYS A 220 -1.08 -10.23 -9.51
CA CYS A 220 -1.45 -10.23 -8.09
C CYS A 220 -2.74 -9.45 -7.84
N HIS A 221 -3.89 -10.05 -8.15
CA HIS A 221 -5.20 -9.37 -8.17
C HIS A 221 -6.23 -9.94 -7.19
N VAL A 222 -6.77 -11.12 -7.48
CA VAL A 222 -7.86 -11.74 -6.72
C VAL A 222 -7.29 -12.78 -5.78
N TYR A 223 -7.79 -12.83 -4.55
CA TYR A 223 -7.37 -13.80 -3.55
C TYR A 223 -7.67 -15.23 -4.02
N ASP A 224 -6.71 -16.12 -3.86
CA ASP A 224 -6.88 -17.55 -4.05
C ASP A 224 -6.10 -18.32 -2.99
N LYS A 225 -6.68 -19.36 -2.41
CA LYS A 225 -6.05 -20.07 -1.29
C LYS A 225 -4.80 -20.85 -1.71
N GLU A 226 -4.81 -21.44 -2.90
CA GLU A 226 -3.76 -22.35 -3.37
C GLU A 226 -2.68 -21.62 -4.17
N ARG A 227 -3.11 -20.69 -5.03
CA ARG A 227 -2.25 -19.91 -5.93
C ARG A 227 -1.86 -18.55 -5.36
N TYR A 228 -2.42 -18.17 -4.22
CA TYR A 228 -2.30 -16.86 -3.54
C TYR A 228 -2.97 -15.70 -4.29
N TYR A 229 -2.77 -15.66 -5.61
CA TYR A 229 -3.40 -14.69 -6.48
C TYR A 229 -3.87 -15.32 -7.80
N VAL A 230 -5.04 -14.89 -8.25
CA VAL A 230 -5.54 -15.14 -9.60
C VAL A 230 -5.61 -13.82 -10.37
N PRO A 231 -5.10 -13.75 -11.61
CA PRO A 231 -5.21 -12.56 -12.44
C PRO A 231 -6.65 -12.25 -12.87
N PHE A 232 -7.02 -10.97 -12.97
CA PHE A 232 -8.34 -10.58 -13.50
C PHE A 232 -8.61 -11.09 -14.92
N ASP A 233 -7.59 -11.18 -15.77
CA ASP A 233 -7.75 -11.63 -17.15
C ASP A 233 -7.98 -13.14 -17.29
N GLU A 234 -7.79 -13.90 -16.21
CA GLU A 234 -8.21 -15.29 -16.11
C GLU A 234 -9.71 -15.39 -15.74
N LEU A 235 -10.16 -14.59 -14.76
CA LEU A 235 -11.54 -14.63 -14.25
C LEU A 235 -12.55 -13.86 -15.11
N ALA A 236 -12.13 -12.75 -15.72
CA ALA A 236 -12.97 -11.89 -16.57
C ALA A 236 -12.21 -11.46 -17.85
N PRO A 237 -11.95 -12.39 -18.79
CA PRO A 237 -11.09 -12.13 -19.94
C PRO A 237 -11.58 -11.02 -20.88
N GLN A 238 -12.91 -10.87 -21.01
CA GLN A 238 -13.53 -9.89 -21.91
C GLN A 238 -13.39 -8.45 -21.39
N GLU A 239 -13.44 -8.28 -20.07
CA GLU A 239 -13.40 -6.96 -19.41
C GLU A 239 -11.98 -6.53 -19.01
N SER A 240 -11.03 -7.47 -18.98
CA SER A 240 -9.65 -7.24 -18.55
C SER A 240 -8.73 -6.65 -19.64
N GLN A 241 -9.29 -5.87 -20.57
CA GLN A 241 -8.50 -5.15 -21.58
C GLN A 241 -7.42 -4.22 -20.96
N PRO A 242 -7.67 -3.52 -19.84
CA PRO A 242 -6.62 -2.73 -19.17
C PRO A 242 -5.42 -3.58 -18.74
N ILE A 243 -5.66 -4.81 -18.25
CA ILE A 243 -4.59 -5.72 -17.82
C ILE A 243 -3.82 -6.26 -19.02
N LYS A 244 -4.52 -6.64 -20.09
CA LYS A 244 -3.90 -7.06 -21.35
C LYS A 244 -3.03 -5.95 -21.96
N PHE A 245 -3.50 -4.71 -21.89
CA PHE A 245 -2.72 -3.54 -22.31
C PHE A 245 -1.43 -3.42 -21.50
N LEU A 246 -1.49 -3.48 -20.17
CA LEU A 246 -0.29 -3.44 -19.32
C LEU A 246 0.67 -4.59 -19.64
N ARG A 247 0.17 -5.83 -19.81
CA ARG A 247 1.02 -6.97 -20.21
C ARG A 247 1.73 -6.75 -21.53
N LYS A 248 1.08 -6.09 -22.50
CA LYS A 248 1.64 -5.85 -23.83
C LYS A 248 2.72 -4.76 -23.82
N PHE A 249 2.52 -3.69 -23.05
CA PHE A 249 3.34 -2.48 -23.15
C PHE A 249 4.33 -2.29 -22.00
N MET A 250 4.12 -2.92 -20.85
CA MET A 250 5.11 -2.86 -19.78
C MET A 250 6.34 -3.71 -20.12
N PRO A 251 7.56 -3.20 -19.86
CA PRO A 251 8.79 -3.93 -20.16
C PRO A 251 8.94 -5.22 -19.35
N ASP A 252 9.60 -6.21 -19.95
CA ASP A 252 9.92 -7.51 -19.32
C ASP A 252 11.36 -7.59 -18.77
N TYR A 253 12.16 -6.53 -18.92
CA TYR A 253 13.54 -6.52 -18.44
C TYR A 253 13.63 -6.23 -16.93
N ALA A 254 14.70 -6.78 -16.35
CA ALA A 254 15.11 -6.57 -14.97
C ALA A 254 16.08 -5.40 -14.84
#